data_AF-A0A1I1FUA1-F1
#
_entry.id   AF-A0A1I1FUA1-F1
#
_cell.length_a   1.000
_cell.length_b   1.000
_cell.length_c   1.000
_cell.angle_alpha   90.00
_cell.angle_beta   90.00
_cell.angle_gamma   90.00
#
_symmetry.space_group_name_H-M   'P 1'
#
loop_
_entity.id
_entity.type
_entity.pdbx_description
1 polymer ?
#
loop_
_entity_poly.entity_id
_entity_poly.type
_entity_poly.pdbx_seq_one_letter_code
_entity_poly.pdbx_strand_id
1 'polypeptide(L)'
;MNRLQAILAGASITLALTGCGTAESGSGDIQKKEDSSDASTAASTPSDKQGQKKTDAPKQTDSKATPAKQSDTDSKTDSANPSVRVMEKNLSYSVNGAEKKNTAFLKRSENQHFSMYVLPGYVLTAEEPMKDSLFVKGKEDIFMRIEILPADADWADIENNTKLQLKSISENIKEVSDPNLSIPNAKMLEANNGHDIVTGIIIKDENNPVRLTLFTTKDNDQRKAFIEMGKTILKDQKK
;
A
#
# COMPACT_ATOMS: atom_id res chain seq x y z
N MET A 1 15.32 33.33 -47.44
CA MET A 1 14.20 34.17 -47.92
C MET A 1 13.30 33.27 -48.75
N ASN A 2 12.06 33.06 -48.30
CA ASN A 2 10.87 33.02 -49.15
C ASN A 2 9.67 32.95 -48.22
N ARG A 3 8.78 33.93 -48.40
CA ARG A 3 7.55 34.13 -47.67
C ARG A 3 6.41 33.58 -48.52
N LEU A 4 5.47 32.88 -47.89
CA LEU A 4 4.07 33.01 -48.27
C LEU A 4 3.21 32.74 -47.02
N GLN A 5 2.49 33.77 -46.60
CA GLN A 5 1.26 33.68 -45.79
C GLN A 5 0.15 33.11 -46.71
N ALA A 6 -1.00 32.57 -46.29
CA ALA A 6 -1.91 32.88 -45.20
C ALA A 6 -2.96 31.72 -45.15
N ILE A 7 -3.37 31.18 -44.00
CA ILE A 7 -4.53 31.56 -43.14
C ILE A 7 -5.84 30.74 -43.40
N LEU A 8 -6.47 30.31 -42.27
CA LEU A 8 -7.88 29.90 -42.01
C LEU A 8 -8.37 28.57 -42.63
N ALA A 9 -9.14 27.68 -41.97
CA ALA A 9 -9.94 27.64 -40.74
C ALA A 9 -9.97 26.16 -40.26
N GLY A 10 -10.02 25.79 -38.97
CA GLY A 10 -11.12 26.04 -38.05
C GLY A 10 -12.20 24.95 -38.18
N ALA A 11 -12.08 23.84 -37.43
CA ALA A 11 -13.19 22.92 -37.13
C ALA A 11 -12.90 22.16 -35.82
N SER A 12 -13.40 22.71 -34.72
CA SER A 12 -13.45 22.06 -33.41
C SER A 12 -14.48 20.94 -33.45
N ILE A 13 -14.05 19.69 -33.27
CA ILE A 13 -14.95 18.54 -33.08
C ILE A 13 -15.19 18.39 -31.58
N THR A 14 -16.31 18.92 -31.11
CA THR A 14 -16.89 18.60 -29.81
C THR A 14 -17.61 17.25 -29.91
N LEU A 15 -17.10 16.23 -29.21
CA LEU A 15 -17.83 14.99 -28.96
C LEU A 15 -18.87 15.22 -27.86
N ALA A 16 -20.14 15.17 -28.22
CA ALA A 16 -21.25 15.15 -27.29
C ALA A 16 -21.33 13.76 -26.61
N LEU A 17 -21.29 13.74 -25.29
CA LEU A 17 -21.67 12.59 -24.46
C LEU A 17 -23.19 12.49 -24.46
N THR A 18 -23.76 11.62 -25.29
CA THR A 18 -25.17 11.24 -25.18
C THR A 18 -25.31 10.13 -24.14
N GLY A 19 -25.94 10.47 -23.01
CA GLY A 19 -26.43 9.51 -22.04
C GLY A 19 -27.56 8.65 -22.62
N CYS A 20 -27.52 7.36 -22.33
CA CYS A 20 -28.63 6.44 -22.56
C CYS A 20 -29.57 6.54 -21.36
N GLY A 21 -30.60 7.37 -21.46
CA GLY A 21 -31.70 7.45 -20.52
C GLY A 21 -32.99 7.05 -21.24
N THR A 22 -33.52 5.88 -20.92
CA THR A 22 -34.82 5.43 -21.43
C THR A 22 -35.92 6.09 -20.59
N ALA A 23 -36.78 6.91 -21.22
CA ALA A 23 -38.06 7.33 -20.66
C ALA A 23 -38.96 7.89 -21.77
N GLU A 24 -39.94 7.06 -22.14
CA GLU A 24 -41.33 7.35 -22.50
C GLU A 24 -41.71 8.63 -23.28
N SER A 25 -42.30 8.39 -24.45
CA SER A 25 -42.92 9.37 -25.35
C SER A 25 -44.15 10.05 -24.74
N GLY A 26 -44.20 11.38 -24.79
CA GLY A 26 -45.40 12.17 -24.53
C GLY A 26 -45.37 13.48 -25.33
N SER A 27 -46.33 13.62 -26.24
CA SER A 27 -46.58 14.76 -27.13
C SER A 27 -46.90 16.06 -26.38
N GLY A 28 -46.55 17.22 -26.95
CA GLY A 28 -47.18 18.49 -26.58
C GLY A 28 -46.38 19.76 -26.88
N ASP A 29 -46.64 20.33 -28.05
CA ASP A 29 -46.70 21.75 -28.44
C ASP A 29 -45.71 22.85 -27.97
N ILE A 30 -45.50 23.74 -28.94
CA ILE A 30 -44.66 24.94 -28.96
C ILE A 30 -45.30 26.08 -28.17
N GLN A 31 -44.54 26.80 -27.35
CA GLN A 31 -44.63 28.28 -27.33
C GLN A 31 -43.40 28.99 -26.76
N LYS A 32 -43.10 30.11 -27.43
CA LYS A 32 -41.95 31.01 -27.39
C LYS A 32 -42.28 32.24 -26.54
N LYS A 33 -41.32 32.74 -25.74
CA LYS A 33 -40.98 34.16 -25.49
C LYS A 33 -39.81 34.20 -24.48
N GLU A 34 -38.60 34.65 -24.82
CA GLU A 34 -38.15 36.07 -24.98
C GLU A 34 -38.56 36.93 -23.77
N ASP A 35 -37.72 37.71 -23.09
CA ASP A 35 -36.34 38.18 -23.25
C ASP A 35 -36.02 38.99 -21.96
N SER A 36 -34.77 39.41 -21.80
CA SER A 36 -34.28 40.63 -21.12
C SER A 36 -33.47 40.44 -19.82
N SER A 37 -32.14 40.58 -19.98
CA SER A 37 -31.21 41.54 -19.31
C SER A 37 -31.32 41.74 -17.79
N ASP A 38 -30.28 41.79 -16.97
CA ASP A 38 -28.88 42.24 -17.10
C ASP A 38 -28.09 41.57 -15.95
N ALA A 39 -26.94 40.95 -16.18
CA ALA A 39 -25.61 41.56 -16.08
C ALA A 39 -25.39 42.49 -14.86
N SER A 40 -24.67 41.99 -13.86
CA SER A 40 -23.60 42.79 -13.26
C SER A 40 -22.53 41.92 -12.59
N THR A 41 -21.35 41.97 -13.18
CA THR A 41 -20.04 41.61 -12.65
C THR A 41 -19.61 42.59 -11.57
N ALA A 42 -18.89 42.13 -10.54
CA ALA A 42 -17.81 42.91 -9.93
C ALA A 42 -16.90 42.03 -9.08
N ALA A 43 -15.65 41.89 -9.54
CA ALA A 43 -14.50 41.48 -8.75
C ALA A 43 -14.04 42.63 -7.84
N SER A 44 -13.38 42.32 -6.72
CA SER A 44 -12.54 43.28 -5.97
C SER A 44 -11.51 42.54 -5.10
N THR A 45 -10.23 42.88 -5.29
CA THR A 45 -9.09 42.78 -4.35
C THR A 45 -8.30 44.09 -4.51
N PRO A 46 -7.28 44.46 -3.69
CA PRO A 46 -6.91 44.19 -2.29
C PRO A 46 -6.71 45.51 -1.48
N SER A 47 -6.37 45.45 -0.18
CA SER A 47 -5.52 46.49 0.45
C SER A 47 -4.91 46.10 1.81
N ASP A 48 -3.61 46.41 1.95
CA ASP A 48 -2.73 46.35 3.13
C ASP A 48 -3.10 47.28 4.31
N LYS A 49 -2.67 46.91 5.53
CA LYS A 49 -1.85 47.74 6.45
C LYS A 49 -1.42 47.02 7.76
N GLN A 50 -0.15 46.62 7.78
CA GLN A 50 0.94 46.97 8.72
C GLN A 50 0.68 47.24 10.23
N GLY A 51 1.45 46.53 11.09
CA GLY A 51 1.74 46.89 12.49
C GLY A 51 2.81 45.98 13.12
N GLN A 52 4.02 46.51 13.33
CA GLN A 52 5.26 45.84 13.83
C GLN A 52 5.37 45.73 15.38
N LYS A 53 6.39 44.92 15.78
CA LYS A 53 7.29 44.95 16.96
C LYS A 53 6.99 43.95 18.08
N LYS A 54 7.97 43.29 18.75
CA LYS A 54 9.42 43.04 18.59
C LYS A 54 9.82 42.17 19.82
N THR A 55 10.83 41.29 19.68
CA THR A 55 11.85 40.86 20.70
C THR A 55 11.34 40.14 21.99
N ASP A 56 11.94 39.10 22.57
CA ASP A 56 13.34 38.67 22.68
C ASP A 56 13.46 37.13 22.90
N ALA A 57 14.51 36.54 22.34
CA ALA A 57 15.23 35.40 22.93
C ALA A 57 16.46 36.00 23.66
N PRO A 58 17.06 35.38 24.71
CA PRO A 58 17.98 34.26 24.48
C PRO A 58 18.14 33.27 25.66
N LYS A 59 18.68 32.07 25.40
CA LYS A 59 20.08 31.68 25.74
C LYS A 59 20.25 30.15 25.84
N GLN A 60 21.28 29.67 25.14
CA GLN A 60 21.91 28.35 25.33
C GLN A 60 22.42 28.13 26.74
N THR A 61 22.39 26.87 27.19
CA THR A 61 23.42 26.31 28.05
C THR A 61 23.70 24.86 27.65
N ASP A 62 24.94 24.63 27.25
CA ASP A 62 25.63 23.34 27.15
C ASP A 62 25.58 22.58 28.48
N SER A 63 25.40 21.26 28.40
CA SER A 63 26.06 20.32 29.33
C SER A 63 26.08 18.89 28.76
N LYS A 64 27.25 18.57 28.19
CA LYS A 64 28.11 17.43 28.55
C LYS A 64 27.54 16.00 28.45
N ALA A 65 28.12 15.28 27.50
CA ALA A 65 28.13 13.83 27.35
C ALA A 65 28.64 13.09 28.60
N THR A 66 28.08 11.91 28.89
CA THR A 66 28.78 10.67 29.31
C THR A 66 27.81 9.48 29.09
N PRO A 67 28.28 8.32 28.58
CA PRO A 67 27.43 7.29 27.99
C PRO A 67 26.98 6.23 29.01
N ALA A 68 25.74 5.74 28.89
CA ALA A 68 25.24 4.62 29.69
C ALA A 68 24.65 3.53 28.79
N LYS A 69 25.44 2.45 28.68
CA LYS A 69 25.07 1.03 28.52
C LYS A 69 24.04 0.65 27.44
N GLN A 70 24.57 -0.02 26.42
CA GLN A 70 23.93 -1.19 25.80
C GLN A 70 23.35 -2.10 26.89
N SER A 71 22.02 -2.22 26.89
CA SER A 71 21.34 -3.39 27.43
C SER A 71 20.93 -4.23 26.23
N ASP A 72 21.78 -5.18 25.86
CA ASP A 72 21.36 -6.37 25.13
C ASP A 72 20.33 -7.11 25.99
N THR A 73 19.06 -6.80 25.77
CA THR A 73 17.97 -7.62 26.26
C THR A 73 17.43 -8.36 25.05
N ASP A 74 17.93 -9.57 24.84
CA ASP A 74 17.22 -10.61 24.09
C ASP A 74 15.92 -10.90 24.85
N SER A 75 14.89 -10.10 24.58
CA SER A 75 13.52 -10.39 25.01
C SER A 75 13.00 -11.55 24.18
N LYS A 76 13.31 -12.76 24.65
CA LYS A 76 12.52 -13.95 24.39
C LYS A 76 11.20 -13.80 25.15
N THR A 77 10.27 -13.05 24.56
CA THR A 77 8.91 -12.92 25.08
C THR A 77 7.98 -13.68 24.15
N ASP A 78 7.95 -15.00 24.33
CA ASP A 78 6.74 -15.77 24.11
C ASP A 78 5.77 -15.40 25.24
N SER A 79 4.95 -14.37 25.04
CA SER A 79 3.81 -14.10 25.92
C SER A 79 2.54 -14.28 25.12
N ALA A 80 1.90 -15.40 25.38
CA ALA A 80 0.54 -15.75 25.04
C ALA A 80 -0.46 -14.85 25.78
N ASN A 81 -0.45 -13.55 25.46
CA ASN A 81 -1.58 -12.66 25.68
C ASN A 81 -1.63 -11.67 24.50
N PRO A 82 -2.56 -11.83 23.55
CA PRO A 82 -2.56 -11.10 22.27
C PRO A 82 -2.82 -9.58 22.41
N SER A 83 -3.00 -9.07 23.63
CA SER A 83 -3.59 -7.75 23.86
C SER A 83 -2.60 -6.59 23.97
N VAL A 84 -1.30 -6.84 24.17
CA VAL A 84 -0.28 -5.77 24.30
C VAL A 84 0.94 -6.08 23.44
N ARG A 85 1.09 -5.34 22.34
CA ARG A 85 2.28 -5.39 21.48
C ARG A 85 3.23 -4.26 21.84
N VAL A 86 4.51 -4.58 22.02
CA VAL A 86 5.58 -3.58 22.14
C VAL A 86 5.75 -2.81 20.82
N MET A 87 6.27 -1.59 20.88
CA MET A 87 6.40 -0.73 19.69
C MET A 87 7.50 -1.20 18.72
N GLU A 88 8.45 -1.98 19.21
CA GLU A 88 9.64 -2.38 18.48
C GLU A 88 9.95 -3.86 18.69
N LYS A 89 10.46 -4.53 17.66
CA LYS A 89 10.90 -5.93 17.72
C LYS A 89 12.08 -6.16 16.80
N ASN A 90 13.13 -6.81 17.28
CA ASN A 90 14.23 -7.24 16.40
C ASN A 90 13.77 -8.41 15.52
N LEU A 91 13.99 -8.29 14.21
CA LEU A 91 13.75 -9.36 13.24
C LEU A 91 15.07 -9.76 12.58
N SER A 92 15.29 -11.06 12.46
CA SER A 92 16.39 -11.64 11.69
C SER A 92 15.85 -12.13 10.35
N TYR A 93 16.50 -11.78 9.25
CA TYR A 93 16.03 -12.06 7.89
C TYR A 93 17.21 -12.03 6.91
N SER A 94 16.97 -12.40 5.66
CA SER A 94 17.97 -12.29 4.60
C SER A 94 17.46 -11.53 3.38
N VAL A 95 18.40 -10.92 2.65
CA VAL A 95 18.18 -10.23 1.38
C VAL A 95 19.21 -10.73 0.38
N ASN A 96 18.79 -11.28 -0.76
CA ASN A 96 19.69 -11.94 -1.71
C ASN A 96 20.62 -12.98 -1.03
N GLY A 97 20.09 -13.70 -0.02
CA GLY A 97 20.84 -14.68 0.78
C GLY A 97 21.79 -14.09 1.83
N ALA A 98 21.95 -12.77 1.90
CA ALA A 98 22.76 -12.14 2.94
C ALA A 98 21.94 -11.91 4.22
N GLU A 99 22.35 -12.54 5.33
CA GLU A 99 21.72 -12.42 6.64
C GLU A 99 21.83 -11.01 7.23
N LYS A 100 20.75 -10.58 7.89
CA LYS A 100 20.59 -9.26 8.52
C LYS A 100 19.77 -9.39 9.79
N LYS A 101 19.99 -8.46 10.72
CA LYS A 101 19.15 -8.27 11.91
C LYS A 101 18.91 -6.78 12.09
N ASN A 102 17.65 -6.37 12.18
CA ASN A 102 17.28 -4.97 12.40
C ASN A 102 16.08 -4.87 13.34
N THR A 103 15.97 -3.72 14.00
CA THR A 103 14.80 -3.35 14.78
C THR A 103 13.67 -2.91 13.84
N ALA A 104 12.56 -3.64 13.88
CA ALA A 104 11.33 -3.34 13.15
C ALA A 104 10.33 -2.63 14.07
N PHE A 105 9.47 -1.79 13.49
CA PHE A 105 8.53 -0.94 14.22
C PHE A 105 7.10 -1.40 13.98
N LEU A 106 6.29 -1.40 15.04
CA LEU A 106 4.88 -1.72 14.95
C LEU A 106 4.16 -0.69 14.07
N LYS A 107 3.45 -1.18 13.04
CA LYS A 107 2.59 -0.40 12.16
C LYS A 107 1.21 -1.03 12.13
N ARG A 108 0.19 -0.19 12.03
CA ARG A 108 -1.20 -0.61 11.87
C ARG A 108 -1.62 -0.35 10.44
N SER A 109 -2.35 -1.29 9.84
CA SER A 109 -2.99 -1.04 8.55
C SER A 109 -4.08 0.01 8.70
N GLU A 110 -4.24 0.82 7.66
CA GLU A 110 -5.21 1.91 7.62
C GLU A 110 -6.58 1.44 7.11
N ASN A 111 -6.64 0.37 6.32
CA ASN A 111 -7.87 -0.15 5.70
C ASN A 111 -8.19 -1.61 6.05
N GLN A 112 -7.26 -2.34 6.66
CA GLN A 112 -7.48 -3.66 7.22
C GLN A 112 -7.22 -3.61 8.74
N HIS A 113 -8.09 -4.21 9.55
CA HIS A 113 -7.96 -4.20 11.02
C HIS A 113 -6.85 -5.14 11.51
N PHE A 114 -5.58 -4.87 11.17
CA PHE A 114 -4.42 -5.61 11.63
C PHE A 114 -3.23 -4.70 11.94
N SER A 115 -2.27 -5.25 12.68
CA SER A 115 -0.95 -4.64 12.88
C SER A 115 0.18 -5.62 12.55
N MET A 116 1.35 -5.09 12.19
CA MET A 116 2.56 -5.88 11.91
C MET A 116 3.83 -5.09 12.25
N TYR A 117 4.95 -5.77 12.45
CA TYR A 117 6.26 -5.12 12.56
C TYR A 117 6.87 -4.92 11.17
N VAL A 118 7.26 -3.68 10.87
CA VAL A 118 7.83 -3.27 9.59
C VAL A 118 9.29 -2.88 9.75
N LEU A 119 10.16 -3.49 8.94
CA LEU A 119 11.60 -3.22 8.92
C LEU A 119 11.90 -1.81 8.37
N PRO A 120 13.03 -1.19 8.76
CA PRO A 120 13.53 0.02 8.12
C PRO A 120 13.75 -0.21 6.62
N GLY A 121 13.45 0.80 5.80
CA GLY A 121 13.54 0.69 4.35
C GLY A 121 12.30 0.09 3.67
N TYR A 122 11.25 -0.23 4.44
CA TYR A 122 9.95 -0.67 3.92
C TYR A 122 8.85 0.33 4.24
N VAL A 123 7.76 0.31 3.47
CA VAL A 123 6.58 1.16 3.66
C VAL A 123 5.32 0.33 3.50
N LEU A 124 4.47 0.32 4.53
CA LEU A 124 3.14 -0.26 4.49
C LEU A 124 2.16 0.81 4.02
N THR A 125 1.33 0.50 3.03
CA THR A 125 0.30 1.40 2.48
C THR A 125 -0.99 0.63 2.22
N ALA A 126 -2.13 1.27 2.47
CA ALA A 126 -3.43 0.74 2.07
C ALA A 126 -3.61 0.74 0.54
N GLU A 127 -4.18 -0.34 0.01
CA GLU A 127 -4.65 -0.52 -1.37
C GLU A 127 -6.16 -0.81 -1.34
N GLU A 128 -6.96 0.02 -2.01
CA GLU A 128 -8.41 -0.15 -2.05
C GLU A 128 -8.86 -1.09 -3.19
N PRO A 129 -9.80 -2.04 -2.95
CA PRO A 129 -10.45 -2.33 -1.67
C PRO A 129 -9.69 -3.36 -0.80
N MET A 130 -9.66 -3.11 0.52
CA MET A 130 -9.35 -4.10 1.59
C MET A 130 -8.03 -4.87 1.43
N LYS A 131 -6.99 -4.24 0.89
CA LYS A 131 -5.64 -4.82 0.80
C LYS A 131 -4.60 -3.85 1.33
N ASP A 132 -3.44 -4.36 1.68
CA ASP A 132 -2.27 -3.57 2.00
C ASP A 132 -1.12 -4.01 1.10
N SER A 133 -0.24 -3.09 0.78
CA SER A 133 1.01 -3.35 0.09
C SER A 133 2.18 -2.86 0.93
N LEU A 134 3.18 -3.72 1.09
CA LEU A 134 4.42 -3.46 1.80
C LEU A 134 5.57 -3.38 0.79
N PHE A 135 6.01 -2.18 0.47
CA PHE A 135 7.02 -1.90 -0.57
C PHE A 135 8.42 -1.78 0.02
N VAL A 136 9.42 -2.15 -0.77
CA VAL A 136 10.82 -1.70 -0.55
C VAL A 136 10.96 -0.25 -1.02
N LYS A 137 11.46 0.64 -0.18
CA LYS A 137 11.69 2.05 -0.57
C LYS A 137 12.64 2.13 -1.77
N GLY A 138 12.20 2.85 -2.79
CA GLY A 138 12.95 3.05 -4.03
C GLY A 138 12.89 1.88 -5.01
N LYS A 139 12.08 0.84 -4.74
CA LYS A 139 11.86 -0.34 -5.60
C LYS A 139 10.40 -0.79 -5.52
N GLU A 140 9.53 -0.04 -6.18
CA GLU A 140 8.07 -0.24 -6.09
C GLU A 140 7.58 -1.54 -6.74
N ASP A 141 8.39 -2.12 -7.62
CA ASP A 141 8.20 -3.44 -8.22
C ASP A 141 8.46 -4.60 -7.23
N ILE A 142 9.07 -4.31 -6.08
CA ILE A 142 9.40 -5.29 -5.05
C ILE A 142 8.55 -5.03 -3.81
N PHE A 143 7.49 -5.81 -3.68
CA PHE A 143 6.49 -5.60 -2.65
C PHE A 143 5.81 -6.89 -2.22
N MET A 144 5.21 -6.86 -1.04
CA MET A 144 4.30 -7.89 -0.57
C MET A 144 2.90 -7.30 -0.46
N ARG A 145 1.94 -7.92 -1.15
CA ARG A 145 0.52 -7.67 -0.93
C ARG A 145 0.02 -8.53 0.21
N ILE A 146 -0.80 -7.94 1.07
CA ILE A 146 -1.37 -8.54 2.29
C ILE A 146 -2.88 -8.45 2.20
N GLU A 147 -3.53 -9.58 2.42
CA GLU A 147 -4.98 -9.70 2.46
C GLU A 147 -5.38 -10.54 3.67
N ILE A 148 -6.10 -9.90 4.59
CA ILE A 148 -6.72 -10.56 5.72
C ILE A 148 -7.96 -11.30 5.22
N LEU A 149 -7.96 -12.62 5.36
CA LEU A 149 -9.06 -13.45 4.87
C LEU A 149 -10.22 -13.48 5.87
N PRO A 150 -11.45 -13.75 5.41
CA PRO A 150 -12.58 -14.12 6.27
C PRO A 150 -12.27 -15.41 7.06
N ALA A 151 -12.85 -15.57 8.24
CA ALA A 151 -12.66 -16.76 9.06
C ALA A 151 -13.34 -18.00 8.46
N ASP A 152 -14.38 -17.78 7.66
CA ASP A 152 -15.17 -18.78 6.93
C ASP A 152 -14.74 -18.91 5.45
N ALA A 153 -13.53 -18.46 5.11
CA ALA A 153 -13.03 -18.53 3.74
C ALA A 153 -12.95 -19.98 3.22
N ASP A 154 -13.44 -20.21 2.00
CA ASP A 154 -13.25 -21.48 1.31
C ASP A 154 -11.78 -21.61 0.85
N TRP A 155 -11.04 -22.52 1.49
CA TRP A 155 -9.63 -22.73 1.22
C TRP A 155 -9.33 -23.22 -0.20
N ALA A 156 -10.23 -23.99 -0.81
CA ALA A 156 -10.05 -24.45 -2.18
C ALA A 156 -10.18 -23.27 -3.15
N ASP A 157 -11.16 -22.40 -2.92
CA ASP A 157 -11.31 -21.17 -3.70
C ASP A 157 -10.14 -20.22 -3.51
N ILE A 158 -9.67 -19.99 -2.29
CA ILE A 158 -8.49 -19.14 -2.04
C ILE A 158 -7.25 -19.70 -2.75
N GLU A 159 -7.04 -21.02 -2.70
CA GLU A 159 -5.94 -21.66 -3.40
C GLU A 159 -6.06 -21.54 -4.93
N ASN A 160 -7.25 -21.78 -5.49
CA ASN A 160 -7.51 -21.68 -6.91
C ASN A 160 -7.32 -20.25 -7.42
N ASN A 161 -7.84 -19.26 -6.70
CA ASN A 161 -7.64 -17.84 -7.02
C ASN A 161 -6.16 -17.46 -6.96
N THR A 162 -5.42 -17.98 -5.97
CA THR A 162 -3.97 -17.75 -5.87
C THR A 162 -3.24 -18.35 -7.07
N LYS A 163 -3.60 -19.57 -7.50
CA LYS A 163 -3.05 -20.16 -8.72
C LYS A 163 -3.38 -19.33 -9.96
N LEU A 164 -4.62 -18.89 -10.14
CA LEU A 164 -5.01 -18.05 -11.27
C LEU A 164 -4.21 -16.75 -11.33
N GLN A 165 -3.97 -16.11 -10.18
CA GLN A 165 -3.11 -14.94 -10.12
C GLN A 165 -1.67 -15.27 -10.54
N LEU A 166 -1.10 -16.36 -10.03
CA LEU A 166 0.26 -16.78 -10.36
C LEU A 166 0.43 -17.15 -11.85
N LYS A 167 -0.62 -17.66 -12.51
CA LYS A 167 -0.60 -17.97 -13.95
C LYS A 167 -0.34 -16.75 -14.83
N SER A 168 -0.65 -15.54 -14.36
CA SER A 168 -0.31 -14.30 -15.08
C SER A 168 1.21 -14.09 -15.23
N ILE A 169 2.01 -14.76 -14.40
CA ILE A 169 3.47 -14.71 -14.41
C ILE A 169 4.02 -15.91 -15.19
N SER A 170 3.53 -17.12 -14.90
CA SER A 170 3.98 -18.35 -15.52
C SER A 170 2.92 -19.45 -15.41
N GLU A 171 2.71 -20.21 -16.49
CA GLU A 171 1.86 -21.40 -16.47
C GLU A 171 2.41 -22.52 -15.56
N ASN A 172 3.71 -22.49 -15.28
CA ASN A 172 4.38 -23.47 -14.41
C ASN A 172 4.38 -22.99 -12.96
N ILE A 173 3.33 -23.34 -12.23
CA ILE A 173 3.20 -23.07 -10.80
C ILE A 173 3.72 -24.26 -10.00
N LYS A 174 4.58 -24.00 -9.03
CA LYS A 174 5.17 -25.02 -8.16
C LYS A 174 4.81 -24.77 -6.70
N GLU A 175 4.66 -25.84 -5.95
CA GLU A 175 4.61 -25.75 -4.49
C GLU A 175 6.03 -25.58 -3.94
N VAL A 176 6.21 -24.67 -2.99
CA VAL A 176 7.52 -24.36 -2.39
C VAL A 176 7.60 -25.00 -1.00
N SER A 177 8.64 -25.81 -0.79
CA SER A 177 8.90 -26.52 0.46
C SER A 177 10.27 -26.19 1.07
N ASP A 178 10.85 -25.04 0.70
CA ASP A 178 12.12 -24.56 1.26
C ASP A 178 12.00 -24.33 2.78
N PRO A 179 12.76 -25.06 3.62
CA PRO A 179 12.74 -24.87 5.07
C PRO A 179 13.05 -23.42 5.50
N ASN A 180 13.85 -22.69 4.72
CA ASN A 180 14.20 -21.31 5.02
C ASN A 180 13.04 -20.33 4.82
N LEU A 181 12.05 -20.70 4.00
CA LEU A 181 10.86 -19.88 3.73
C LEU A 181 9.62 -20.38 4.47
N SER A 182 9.75 -21.42 5.29
CA SER A 182 8.63 -22.06 5.96
C SER A 182 7.89 -21.13 6.93
N ILE A 183 6.56 -21.22 6.89
CA ILE A 183 5.61 -20.61 7.81
C ILE A 183 4.68 -21.72 8.31
N PRO A 184 4.42 -21.84 9.63
CA PRO A 184 3.47 -22.80 10.16
C PRO A 184 2.08 -22.66 9.51
N ASN A 185 1.42 -23.78 9.23
CA ASN A 185 0.07 -23.84 8.65
C ASN A 185 -0.08 -23.08 7.31
N ALA A 186 1.03 -22.89 6.57
CA ALA A 186 1.01 -22.19 5.30
C ALA A 186 1.16 -23.14 4.12
N LYS A 187 0.46 -22.83 3.02
CA LYS A 187 0.74 -23.37 1.70
C LYS A 187 1.42 -22.32 0.84
N MET A 188 2.53 -22.67 0.21
CA MET A 188 3.31 -21.75 -0.62
C MET A 188 3.31 -22.22 -2.08
N LEU A 189 2.92 -21.33 -2.98
CA LEU A 189 2.89 -21.54 -4.41
C LEU A 189 3.75 -20.48 -5.08
N GLU A 190 4.51 -20.83 -6.11
CA GLU A 190 5.39 -19.91 -6.80
C GLU A 190 5.26 -20.04 -8.31
N ALA A 191 5.26 -18.89 -8.97
CA ALA A 191 5.44 -18.75 -10.41
C ALA A 191 6.72 -17.95 -10.67
N ASN A 192 7.48 -18.40 -11.67
CA ASN A 192 8.75 -17.81 -12.05
C ASN A 192 8.86 -17.80 -13.59
N ASN A 193 9.19 -16.65 -14.15
CA ASN A 193 9.35 -16.44 -15.60
C ASN A 193 10.81 -16.22 -16.04
N GLY A 194 11.77 -16.44 -15.15
CA GLY A 194 13.21 -16.26 -15.35
C GLY A 194 13.76 -14.95 -14.78
N HIS A 195 12.92 -13.92 -14.65
CA HIS A 195 13.26 -12.63 -14.05
C HIS A 195 12.43 -12.39 -12.77
N ASP A 196 11.11 -12.42 -12.90
CA ASP A 196 10.18 -12.21 -11.81
C ASP A 196 9.93 -13.52 -11.06
N ILE A 197 9.85 -13.39 -9.75
CA ILE A 197 9.51 -14.48 -8.82
C ILE A 197 8.33 -13.98 -7.99
N VAL A 198 7.17 -14.58 -8.24
CA VAL A 198 5.95 -14.27 -7.48
C VAL A 198 5.57 -15.47 -6.63
N THR A 199 5.54 -15.27 -5.32
CA THR A 199 5.23 -16.31 -4.34
C THR A 199 3.91 -15.98 -3.64
N GLY A 200 2.90 -16.82 -3.83
CA GLY A 200 1.65 -16.80 -3.09
C GLY A 200 1.75 -17.66 -1.83
N ILE A 201 1.39 -17.11 -0.67
CA ILE A 201 1.44 -17.79 0.62
C ILE A 201 0.05 -17.70 1.26
N ILE A 202 -0.55 -18.85 1.57
CA ILE A 202 -1.86 -18.95 2.20
C ILE A 202 -1.66 -19.51 3.60
N ILE A 203 -1.81 -18.66 4.62
CA ILE A 203 -1.67 -19.02 6.04
C ILE A 203 -3.06 -19.37 6.59
N LYS A 204 -3.26 -20.66 6.89
CA LYS A 204 -4.53 -21.20 7.38
C LYS A 204 -4.54 -21.23 8.91
N ASP A 205 -4.57 -20.05 9.52
CA ASP A 205 -4.78 -19.89 10.95
C ASP A 205 -6.26 -19.57 11.21
N GLU A 206 -6.91 -20.31 12.12
CA GLU A 206 -8.35 -20.16 12.39
C GLU A 206 -8.72 -18.76 12.90
N ASN A 207 -7.80 -18.10 13.61
CA ASN A 207 -8.04 -16.79 14.22
C ASN A 207 -7.54 -15.64 13.34
N ASN A 208 -6.51 -15.90 12.54
CA ASN A 208 -5.83 -14.89 11.73
C ASN A 208 -5.46 -15.42 10.35
N PRO A 209 -6.45 -15.76 9.50
CA PRO A 209 -6.16 -16.27 8.17
C PRO A 209 -5.68 -15.13 7.26
N VAL A 210 -4.58 -15.36 6.55
CA VAL A 210 -3.91 -14.34 5.74
C VAL A 210 -3.46 -14.93 4.41
N ARG A 211 -3.65 -14.18 3.33
CA ARG A 211 -2.96 -14.40 2.06
C ARG A 211 -1.89 -13.33 1.87
N LEU A 212 -0.67 -13.78 1.59
CA LEU A 212 0.44 -12.93 1.16
C LEU A 212 0.75 -13.21 -0.30
N THR A 213 1.07 -12.17 -1.08
CA THR A 213 1.61 -12.32 -2.43
C THR A 213 2.86 -11.48 -2.54
N LEU A 214 4.00 -12.15 -2.68
CA LEU A 214 5.32 -11.53 -2.68
C LEU A 214 5.76 -11.38 -4.13
N PHE A 215 6.04 -10.15 -4.54
CA PHE A 215 6.58 -9.79 -5.85
C PHE A 215 8.05 -9.45 -5.65
N THR A 216 8.92 -10.26 -6.23
CA THR A 216 10.38 -10.11 -6.17
C THR A 216 10.99 -10.43 -7.52
N THR A 217 12.30 -10.20 -7.66
CA THR A 217 13.04 -10.62 -8.85
C THR A 217 14.22 -11.50 -8.45
N LYS A 218 14.78 -12.23 -9.42
CA LYS A 218 15.97 -13.06 -9.20
C LYS A 218 17.16 -12.26 -8.64
N ASP A 219 17.30 -10.99 -9.03
CA ASP A 219 18.39 -10.12 -8.59
C ASP A 219 18.07 -9.35 -7.30
N ASN A 220 16.84 -9.45 -6.82
CA ASN A 220 16.36 -8.75 -5.64
C ASN A 220 15.32 -9.59 -4.87
N ASP A 221 15.80 -10.71 -4.34
CA ASP A 221 15.05 -11.61 -3.49
C ASP A 221 14.91 -11.01 -2.07
N GLN A 222 13.70 -10.55 -1.78
CA GLN A 222 13.27 -10.04 -0.49
C GLN A 222 12.34 -11.01 0.24
N ARG A 223 12.16 -12.25 -0.27
CA ARG A 223 11.12 -13.16 0.23
C ARG A 223 11.25 -13.42 1.72
N LYS A 224 12.48 -13.65 2.21
CA LYS A 224 12.71 -13.88 3.63
C LYS A 224 12.38 -12.65 4.48
N ALA A 225 12.75 -11.45 4.05
CA ALA A 225 12.39 -10.20 4.72
C ALA A 225 10.86 -10.03 4.83
N PHE A 226 10.16 -10.24 3.71
CA PHE A 226 8.70 -10.18 3.67
C PHE A 226 8.04 -11.23 4.58
N ILE A 227 8.51 -12.48 4.53
CA ILE A 227 7.99 -13.57 5.36
C ILE A 227 8.18 -13.25 6.85
N GLU A 228 9.35 -12.77 7.27
CA GLU A 228 9.61 -12.48 8.69
C GLU A 228 8.78 -11.30 9.20
N MET A 229 8.48 -10.30 8.36
CA MET A 229 7.50 -9.27 8.70
C MET A 229 6.06 -9.82 8.70
N GLY A 230 5.69 -10.61 7.69
CA GLY A 230 4.37 -11.21 7.52
C GLY A 230 3.97 -12.16 8.65
N LYS A 231 4.93 -12.91 9.22
CA LYS A 231 4.76 -13.73 10.44
C LYS A 231 4.28 -12.94 11.66
N THR A 232 4.36 -11.61 11.61
CA THR A 232 3.97 -10.74 12.72
C THR A 232 2.63 -10.04 12.53
N ILE A 233 1.93 -10.34 11.43
CA ILE A 233 0.57 -9.86 11.19
C ILE A 233 -0.34 -10.43 12.26
N LEU A 234 -1.08 -9.56 12.94
CA LEU A 234 -2.12 -9.95 13.89
C LEU A 234 -3.33 -9.07 13.66
N LYS A 235 -4.49 -9.68 13.43
CA LYS A 235 -5.79 -9.01 13.44
C LYS A 235 -5.98 -8.30 14.78
N ASP A 236 -6.42 -7.05 14.71
CA ASP A 236 -6.82 -6.29 15.88
C ASP A 236 -8.04 -6.97 16.49
N GLN A 237 -8.01 -7.16 17.80
CA GLN A 237 -9.14 -7.75 18.51
C GLN A 237 -10.34 -6.79 18.37
N LYS A 238 -11.50 -7.32 17.96
CA LYS A 238 -12.76 -6.56 18.08
C LYS A 238 -12.96 -6.29 19.57
N LYS A 239 -13.01 -5.02 19.95
CA LYS A 239 -13.47 -4.61 21.28
C LYS A 239 -14.96 -4.82 21.43
#